data_AF-A0A7C0WJR8-F1
#
_entry.id   AF-A0A7C0WJR8-F1
#
_cell.length_a   1.000
_cell.length_b   1.000
_cell.length_c   1.000
_cell.angle_alpha   90.00
_cell.angle_beta   90.00
_cell.angle_gamma   90.00
#
_symmetry.space_group_name_H-M   'P 1'
#
loop_
_entity.id
_entity.type
_entity.pdbx_description
1 polymer ?
#
loop_
_entity_poly.entity_id
_entity_poly.type
_entity_poly.pdbx_seq_one_letter_code
_entity_poly.pdbx_strand_id
1 'polypeptide(L)'
;MARPLRVEYAGAYYHVINRGNAGEKVFRGERDKEKFLEYLEKTAERFFLIVHTYCLMTNHYHLLVETPYPNLSNAIQWLNVSYATYFNKKHQRKGHLFQGRFKAILIEADEYPGQLSRYIHLNPVRAGMVITPGEYQWSSYPAFTGKAKASNWLQTEWILSYFDKKKKSAMKKYKNFVEEIDIKSLENPNKNVVGGFILGNTPFVDWVK
;
A
#
# COMPACT_ATOMS: atom_id res chain seq x y z
N MET A 1 -2.29 -13.89 24.11
CA MET A 1 -2.14 -14.81 22.95
C MET A 1 -0.83 -14.52 22.25
N ALA A 2 -0.04 -15.57 21.97
CA ALA A 2 1.10 -15.45 21.07
C ALA A 2 0.60 -14.98 19.70
N ARG A 3 1.23 -13.95 19.13
CA ARG A 3 0.85 -13.43 17.82
C ARG A 3 1.43 -14.35 16.75
N PRO A 4 0.66 -14.69 15.69
CA PRO A 4 1.17 -15.50 14.60
C PRO A 4 2.43 -14.87 13.99
N LEU A 5 3.40 -15.73 13.63
CA LEU A 5 4.53 -15.33 12.81
C LEU A 5 4.01 -14.81 11.47
N ARG A 6 4.69 -13.80 10.89
CA ARG A 6 4.36 -13.39 9.53
C ARG A 6 4.95 -14.43 8.59
N VAL A 7 4.12 -14.90 7.67
CA VAL A 7 4.60 -15.74 6.56
C VAL A 7 5.43 -14.85 5.65
N GLU A 8 6.70 -15.20 5.46
CA GLU A 8 7.66 -14.48 4.63
C GLU A 8 8.39 -15.49 3.74
N TYR A 9 8.28 -15.34 2.42
CA TYR A 9 9.02 -16.12 1.42
C TYR A 9 9.46 -15.20 0.26
N ALA A 10 10.42 -15.67 -0.53
CA ALA A 10 10.92 -14.93 -1.70
C ALA A 10 9.83 -14.78 -2.77
N GLY A 11 9.67 -13.57 -3.32
CA GLY A 11 8.65 -13.26 -4.33
C GLY A 11 7.24 -13.07 -3.76
N ALA A 12 7.09 -12.93 -2.44
CA ALA A 12 5.79 -12.76 -1.81
C ALA A 12 5.23 -11.33 -1.98
N TYR A 13 3.91 -11.23 -2.13
CA TYR A 13 3.19 -9.96 -2.28
C TYR A 13 2.37 -9.65 -1.03
N TYR A 14 2.33 -8.38 -0.61
CA TYR A 14 1.64 -7.97 0.59
C TYR A 14 0.85 -6.69 0.44
N HIS A 15 -0.36 -6.68 1.02
CA HIS A 15 -1.01 -5.44 1.44
C HIS A 15 -0.53 -5.04 2.83
N VAL A 16 0.24 -3.97 2.89
CA VAL A 16 0.78 -3.42 4.14
C VAL A 16 -0.04 -2.21 4.58
N ILE A 17 -0.44 -2.21 5.85
CA ILE A 17 -1.20 -1.12 6.47
C ILE A 17 -0.60 -0.81 7.83
N ASN A 18 -0.38 0.47 8.14
CA ASN A 18 -0.12 0.91 9.51
C ASN A 18 -0.89 2.19 9.84
N ARG A 19 -1.34 2.32 11.08
CA ARG A 19 -2.22 3.40 11.55
C ARG A 19 -1.65 4.05 12.81
N GLY A 20 -1.93 5.35 12.96
CA GLY A 20 -1.56 6.13 14.13
C GLY A 20 -2.13 5.56 15.42
N ASN A 21 -1.36 5.70 16.49
CA ASN A 21 -1.79 5.35 17.83
C ASN A 21 -3.06 6.13 18.19
N ALA A 22 -4.05 5.47 18.79
CA ALA A 22 -5.38 6.05 19.07
C ALA A 22 -6.06 6.72 17.84
N GLY A 23 -5.72 6.31 16.62
CA GLY A 23 -6.27 6.90 15.39
C GLY A 23 -5.73 8.29 15.04
N GLU A 24 -4.69 8.75 15.74
CA GLU A 24 -4.08 10.07 15.53
C GLU A 24 -3.52 10.26 14.11
N LYS A 25 -3.42 11.52 13.69
CA LYS A 25 -2.80 11.89 12.41
C LYS A 25 -1.33 11.51 12.43
N VAL A 26 -0.95 10.61 11.53
CA VAL A 26 0.46 10.28 11.28
C VAL A 26 1.07 11.20 10.22
N PHE A 27 0.24 11.97 9.50
CA PHE A 27 0.66 13.04 8.61
C PHE A 27 -0.11 14.32 8.95
N ARG A 28 0.58 15.34 9.51
CA ARG A 28 -0.04 16.62 9.87
C ARG A 28 -0.05 17.62 8.71
N GLY A 29 0.81 17.43 7.72
CA GLY A 29 0.88 18.25 6.51
C GLY A 29 1.59 17.55 5.37
N GLU A 30 1.81 18.27 4.27
CA GLU A 30 2.43 17.75 3.05
C GLU A 30 3.89 17.32 3.26
N ARG A 31 4.68 18.15 3.96
CA ARG A 31 6.06 17.81 4.34
C ARG A 31 6.20 16.48 5.09
N ASP A 32 5.17 16.08 5.84
CA ASP A 32 5.18 14.79 6.54
C ASP A 32 4.98 13.62 5.57
N LYS A 33 4.20 13.81 4.50
CA LYS A 33 3.96 12.81 3.46
C LYS A 33 5.15 12.70 2.51
N GLU A 34 5.71 13.83 2.09
CA GLU A 34 6.97 13.90 1.33
C GLU A 34 8.06 13.11 2.04
N LYS A 35 8.25 13.38 3.34
CA LYS A 35 9.30 12.71 4.10
C LYS A 35 9.07 11.21 4.25
N PHE A 36 7.81 10.79 4.34
CA PHE A 36 7.47 9.37 4.35
C PHE A 36 7.81 8.70 3.02
N LEU A 37 7.52 9.35 1.89
CA LEU A 37 7.87 8.84 0.56
C LEU A 37 9.40 8.74 0.39
N GLU A 38 10.17 9.70 0.89
CA GLU A 38 11.65 9.59 0.91
C GLU A 38 12.13 8.37 1.72
N TYR A 39 11.52 8.09 2.87
CA TYR A 39 11.86 6.90 3.65
C TYR A 39 11.38 5.62 2.97
N LEU A 40 10.24 5.65 2.27
CA LEU A 40 9.75 4.51 1.52
C LEU A 40 10.69 4.16 0.36
N GLU A 41 11.17 5.16 -0.38
CA GLU A 41 12.21 5.02 -1.41
C GLU A 41 13.48 4.39 -0.84
N LYS A 42 14.02 4.94 0.25
CA LYS A 42 15.21 4.37 0.92
C LYS A 42 14.98 2.96 1.44
N THR A 43 13.74 2.64 1.83
CA THR A 43 13.37 1.28 2.24
C THR A 43 13.40 0.35 1.03
N ALA A 44 12.83 0.78 -0.10
CA ALA A 44 12.84 0.05 -1.37
C ALA A 44 14.27 -0.28 -1.80
N GLU A 45 15.16 0.71 -1.79
CA GLU A 45 16.58 0.53 -2.13
C GLU A 45 17.30 -0.40 -1.14
N ARG A 46 17.14 -0.17 0.17
CA ARG A 46 17.89 -0.89 1.19
C ARG A 46 17.51 -2.37 1.30
N PHE A 47 16.24 -2.70 1.07
CA PHE A 47 15.71 -4.04 1.27
C PHE A 47 15.29 -4.73 -0.02
N PHE A 48 15.56 -4.11 -1.18
CA PHE A 48 15.08 -4.56 -2.48
C PHE A 48 13.54 -4.72 -2.52
N LEU A 49 12.82 -3.95 -1.72
CA LEU A 49 11.37 -3.99 -1.66
C LEU A 49 10.81 -3.33 -2.92
N ILE A 50 9.99 -4.05 -3.67
CA ILE A 50 9.35 -3.52 -4.86
C ILE A 50 7.99 -2.93 -4.45
N VAL A 51 7.79 -1.63 -4.71
CA VAL A 51 6.52 -0.96 -4.40
C VAL A 51 5.69 -0.86 -5.68
N HIS A 52 4.48 -1.42 -5.67
CA HIS A 52 3.59 -1.37 -6.83
C HIS A 52 2.49 -0.33 -6.68
N THR A 53 1.98 -0.11 -5.47
CA THR A 53 0.91 0.86 -5.22
C THR A 53 1.03 1.40 -3.81
N TYR A 54 0.84 2.71 -3.65
CA TYR A 54 0.72 3.36 -2.35
C TYR A 54 -0.44 4.36 -2.30
N CYS A 55 -0.96 4.59 -1.09
CA CYS A 55 -1.80 5.72 -0.73
C CYS A 55 -1.54 6.14 0.72
N LEU A 56 -1.15 7.40 0.95
CA LEU A 56 -0.91 7.97 2.28
C LEU A 56 -2.16 8.73 2.72
N MET A 57 -2.89 8.20 3.69
CA MET A 57 -4.08 8.86 4.25
C MET A 57 -3.66 9.88 5.33
N THR A 58 -4.58 10.36 6.17
CA THR A 58 -4.23 11.29 7.25
C THR A 58 -3.66 10.56 8.48
N ASN A 59 -4.24 9.42 8.86
CA ASN A 59 -3.88 8.66 10.06
C ASN A 59 -3.35 7.26 9.76
N HIS A 60 -3.19 6.88 8.49
CA HIS A 60 -2.63 5.58 8.10
C HIS A 60 -2.07 5.64 6.68
N TYR A 61 -1.42 4.56 6.26
CA TYR A 61 -1.01 4.37 4.87
C TYR A 61 -1.40 2.97 4.40
N HIS A 62 -1.48 2.80 3.08
CA HIS A 62 -1.63 1.53 2.39
C HIS A 62 -0.51 1.35 1.37
N LEU A 63 0.11 0.17 1.34
CA LEU A 63 1.09 -0.22 0.33
C LEU A 63 0.73 -1.60 -0.24
N LEU A 64 0.89 -1.79 -1.55
CA LEU A 64 1.03 -3.09 -2.20
C LEU A 64 2.50 -3.23 -2.58
N VAL A 65 3.15 -4.22 -1.99
CA VAL A 65 4.59 -4.44 -2.13
C VAL A 65 4.89 -5.90 -2.45
N GLU A 66 5.99 -6.12 -3.14
CA GLU A 66 6.59 -7.43 -3.38
C GLU A 66 7.95 -7.49 -2.67
N THR A 67 8.25 -8.64 -2.07
CA THR A 67 9.55 -8.89 -1.42
C THR A 67 10.31 -9.99 -2.16
N PRO A 68 11.31 -9.64 -3.00
CA PRO A 68 12.19 -10.62 -3.64
C PRO A 68 12.90 -11.54 -2.63
N TYR A 69 13.11 -11.08 -1.40
CA TYR A 69 13.65 -11.84 -0.28
C TYR A 69 12.67 -11.84 0.90
N PRO A 70 12.69 -12.84 1.81
CA PRO A 70 11.77 -12.90 2.95
C PRO A 70 12.14 -11.88 4.05
N ASN A 71 11.97 -10.58 3.78
CA ASN A 71 12.48 -9.48 4.59
C ASN A 71 11.47 -8.34 4.84
N LEU A 72 10.16 -8.58 4.61
CA LEU A 72 9.08 -7.62 4.82
C LEU A 72 9.13 -7.02 6.23
N SER A 73 9.28 -7.86 7.25
CA SER A 73 9.29 -7.43 8.66
C SER A 73 10.40 -6.42 8.92
N ASN A 74 11.60 -6.67 8.41
CA ASN A 74 12.75 -5.78 8.57
C ASN A 74 12.57 -4.47 7.78
N ALA A 75 12.10 -4.57 6.53
CA ALA A 75 11.88 -3.42 5.67
C ALA A 75 10.86 -2.44 6.26
N ILE A 76 9.67 -2.94 6.62
CA ILE A 76 8.59 -2.11 7.13
C ILE A 76 8.87 -1.64 8.57
N GLN A 77 9.62 -2.39 9.36
CA GLN A 77 10.12 -1.89 10.65
C GLN A 77 11.04 -0.69 10.46
N TRP A 78 12.01 -0.79 9.56
CA TRP A 78 12.93 0.31 9.27
C TRP A 78 12.19 1.57 8.78
N LEU A 79 11.24 1.40 7.86
CA LEU A 79 10.38 2.50 7.38
C LEU A 79 9.66 3.20 8.52
N ASN A 80 8.93 2.43 9.34
CA ASN A 80 8.09 2.97 10.40
C ASN A 80 8.92 3.64 11.51
N VAL A 81 10.04 3.05 11.90
CA VAL A 81 10.93 3.61 12.93
C VAL A 81 11.59 4.89 12.42
N SER A 82 12.13 4.88 11.20
CA SER A 82 12.77 6.06 10.60
C SER A 82 11.78 7.23 10.52
N TYR A 83 10.56 6.95 10.06
CA TYR A 83 9.51 7.96 9.98
C TYR A 83 9.03 8.45 11.34
N ALA A 84 8.77 7.55 12.30
CA ALA A 84 8.31 7.91 13.63
C ALA A 84 9.33 8.79 14.37
N THR A 85 10.63 8.49 14.23
CA THR A 85 11.71 9.30 14.78
C THR A 85 11.71 10.71 14.19
N TYR A 86 11.61 10.84 12.87
CA TYR A 86 11.47 12.14 12.20
C TYR A 86 10.24 12.91 12.72
N PHE A 87 9.08 12.26 12.72
CA PHE A 87 7.81 12.87 13.07
C PHE A 87 7.81 13.35 14.52
N ASN A 88 8.27 12.52 15.45
CA ASN A 88 8.35 12.86 16.86
C ASN A 88 9.30 14.05 17.10
N LYS A 89 10.47 14.07 16.44
CA LYS A 89 11.40 15.19 16.54
C LYS A 89 10.78 16.48 15.99
N LYS A 90 10.18 16.44 14.81
CA LYS A 90 9.59 17.61 14.14
C LYS A 90 8.42 18.20 14.94
N HIS A 91 7.57 17.34 15.48
CA HIS A 91 6.34 17.74 16.17
C HIS A 91 6.47 17.76 17.70
N GLN A 92 7.71 17.66 18.21
CA GLN A 92 8.05 17.66 19.65
C GLN A 92 7.21 16.65 20.46
N ARG A 93 6.94 15.48 19.87
CA ARG A 93 6.15 14.42 20.50
C ARG A 93 7.02 13.39 21.19
N LYS A 94 6.43 12.74 22.20
CA LYS A 94 6.98 11.57 22.87
C LYS A 94 6.05 10.38 22.67
N GLY A 95 6.61 9.17 22.78
CA GLY A 95 5.85 7.91 22.65
C GLY A 95 5.67 7.40 21.23
N HIS A 96 4.83 6.37 21.09
CA HIS A 96 4.60 5.69 19.82
C HIS A 96 3.74 6.52 18.86
N LEU A 97 4.22 6.68 17.62
CA LEU A 97 3.42 7.29 16.55
C LEU A 97 2.35 6.32 16.03
N PHE A 98 2.73 5.07 15.77
CA PHE A 98 1.84 4.02 15.27
C PHE A 98 1.28 3.19 16.42
N GLN A 99 0.06 2.64 16.23
CA GLN A 99 -0.65 1.84 17.24
C GLN A 99 0.01 0.48 17.55
N GLY A 100 1.08 0.12 16.83
CA GLY A 100 1.84 -1.10 17.03
C GLY A 100 2.45 -1.63 15.73
N ARG A 101 2.52 -2.95 15.61
CA ARG A 101 2.96 -3.63 14.40
C ARG A 101 2.04 -3.31 13.23
N PHE A 102 2.62 -3.07 12.07
CA PHE A 102 1.89 -3.03 10.80
C PHE A 102 1.14 -4.34 10.54
N LYS A 103 -0.01 -4.22 9.88
CA LYS A 103 -0.75 -5.34 9.27
C LYS A 103 -0.09 -5.67 7.93
N ALA A 104 0.13 -6.95 7.68
CA ALA A 104 0.54 -7.47 6.39
C ALA A 104 -0.42 -8.60 6.02
N ILE A 105 -1.05 -8.47 4.87
CA ILE A 105 -1.92 -9.50 4.29
C ILE A 105 -1.18 -10.02 3.08
N LEU A 106 -0.85 -11.31 3.10
CA LEU A 106 -0.26 -12.01 1.98
C LEU A 106 -1.26 -12.08 0.83
N ILE A 107 -0.82 -11.75 -0.38
CA ILE A 107 -1.67 -11.64 -1.56
C ILE A 107 -1.24 -12.69 -2.58
N GLU A 108 -2.21 -13.40 -3.13
CA GLU A 108 -1.98 -14.23 -4.32
C GLU A 108 -1.80 -13.33 -5.55
N ALA A 109 -0.65 -13.46 -6.21
CA ALA A 109 -0.18 -12.55 -7.23
C ALA A 109 -1.08 -12.51 -8.48
N ASP A 110 -1.73 -13.62 -8.84
CA ASP A 110 -2.42 -13.77 -10.12
C ASP A 110 -3.88 -13.28 -10.09
N GLU A 111 -4.48 -13.17 -8.91
CA GLU A 111 -5.94 -13.04 -8.80
C GLU A 111 -6.40 -11.66 -8.28
N TYR A 112 -5.66 -11.08 -7.31
CA TYR A 112 -6.10 -9.89 -6.58
C TYR A 112 -5.37 -8.55 -6.86
N PRO A 113 -4.29 -8.44 -7.66
CA PRO A 113 -3.46 -7.23 -7.63
C PRO A 113 -4.16 -5.99 -8.20
N GLY A 114 -4.91 -6.14 -9.29
CA GLY A 114 -5.71 -5.04 -9.87
C GLY A 114 -6.78 -4.55 -8.89
N GLN A 115 -7.52 -5.48 -8.28
CA GLN A 115 -8.57 -5.18 -7.30
C GLN A 115 -8.03 -4.47 -6.06
N LEU A 116 -6.92 -4.96 -5.52
CA LEU A 116 -6.26 -4.35 -4.38
C LEU A 116 -5.72 -2.96 -4.73
N SER A 117 -5.09 -2.80 -5.90
CA SER A 117 -4.60 -1.51 -6.37
C SER A 117 -5.73 -0.48 -6.47
N ARG A 118 -6.85 -0.86 -7.09
CA ARG A 118 -8.08 -0.04 -7.14
C ARG A 118 -8.59 0.32 -5.76
N TYR A 119 -8.69 -0.66 -4.85
CA TYR A 119 -9.10 -0.41 -3.48
C TYR A 119 -8.19 0.62 -2.81
N ILE A 120 -6.85 0.48 -2.96
CA ILE A 120 -5.87 1.40 -2.38
C ILE A 120 -6.09 2.82 -2.92
N HIS A 121 -6.17 3.01 -4.23
CA HIS A 121 -6.34 4.34 -4.85
C HIS A 121 -7.69 4.99 -4.57
N LEU A 122 -8.73 4.20 -4.30
CA LEU A 122 -10.06 4.74 -3.95
C LEU A 122 -10.22 5.06 -2.46
N ASN A 123 -9.25 4.76 -1.59
CA ASN A 123 -9.36 5.10 -0.16
C ASN A 123 -9.64 6.60 0.10
N PRO A 124 -8.99 7.56 -0.57
CA PRO A 124 -9.29 8.99 -0.43
C PRO A 124 -10.74 9.34 -0.79
N VAL A 125 -11.28 8.74 -1.85
CA VAL A 125 -12.67 8.94 -2.30
C VAL A 125 -13.64 8.35 -1.28
N ARG A 126 -13.40 7.11 -0.84
CA ARG A 126 -14.22 6.44 0.19
C ARG A 126 -14.24 7.20 1.52
N ALA A 127 -13.14 7.88 1.85
CA ALA A 127 -13.02 8.69 3.05
C ALA A 127 -13.60 10.11 2.89
N GLY A 128 -14.16 10.45 1.72
CA GLY A 128 -14.71 11.77 1.42
C GLY A 128 -13.66 12.88 1.37
N MET A 129 -12.39 12.54 1.13
CA MET A 129 -11.29 13.52 1.08
C MET A 129 -11.21 14.24 -0.26
N VAL A 130 -11.62 13.57 -1.34
CA VAL A 130 -11.63 14.05 -2.73
C VAL A 130 -12.79 13.40 -3.47
N ILE A 131 -13.21 13.98 -4.60
CA ILE A 131 -14.30 13.43 -5.42
C ILE A 131 -13.74 12.34 -6.35
N THR A 132 -12.60 12.61 -6.97
CA THR A 132 -11.93 11.65 -7.87
C THR A 132 -10.55 11.25 -7.34
N PRO A 133 -10.09 10.00 -7.57
CA PRO A 133 -8.78 9.58 -7.10
C PRO A 133 -7.63 10.39 -7.72
N GLY A 134 -7.86 10.98 -8.90
CA GLY A 134 -6.89 11.85 -9.58
C GLY A 134 -6.63 13.18 -8.89
N GLU A 135 -7.49 13.64 -7.98
CA GLU A 135 -7.29 14.84 -7.16
C GLU A 135 -6.36 14.58 -5.96
N TYR A 136 -6.10 13.32 -5.62
CA TYR A 136 -5.30 12.96 -4.45
C TYR A 136 -3.85 12.66 -4.79
N GLN A 137 -3.00 13.69 -4.72
CA GLN A 137 -1.57 13.61 -5.04
C GLN A 137 -0.76 12.67 -4.14
N TRP A 138 -1.26 12.35 -2.93
CA TRP A 138 -0.57 11.49 -1.97
C TRP A 138 -0.86 10.00 -2.16
N SER A 139 -1.15 9.63 -3.40
CA SER A 139 -1.27 8.25 -3.86
C SER A 139 -0.43 8.06 -5.12
N SER A 140 -0.25 6.80 -5.50
CA SER A 140 0.41 6.44 -6.77
C SER A 140 -0.52 6.57 -7.99
N TYR A 141 -1.82 6.83 -7.82
CA TYR A 141 -2.81 6.85 -8.91
C TYR A 141 -2.44 7.80 -10.08
N PRO A 142 -1.89 9.01 -9.85
CA PRO A 142 -1.45 9.87 -10.95
C PRO A 142 -0.40 9.21 -11.87
N ALA A 143 0.47 8.34 -11.33
CA ALA A 143 1.45 7.59 -12.12
C ALA A 143 0.78 6.51 -12.99
N PHE A 144 -0.26 5.86 -12.47
CA PHE A 144 -1.05 4.85 -13.19
C PHE A 144 -1.87 5.41 -14.36
N THR A 145 -2.17 6.71 -14.32
CA THR A 145 -3.01 7.37 -15.33
C THR A 145 -2.22 8.33 -16.23
N GLY A 146 -0.89 8.41 -16.05
CA GLY A 146 -0.03 9.30 -16.83
C GLY A 146 -0.16 10.79 -16.47
N LYS A 147 -0.84 11.13 -15.37
CA LYS A 147 -0.94 12.50 -14.84
C LYS A 147 0.33 12.94 -14.11
N ALA A 148 1.14 11.99 -13.65
CA ALA A 148 2.47 12.24 -13.10
C ALA A 148 3.46 11.20 -13.62
N LYS A 149 4.75 11.56 -13.66
CA LYS A 149 5.82 10.60 -13.93
C LYS A 149 5.96 9.67 -12.72
N ALA A 150 6.02 8.36 -12.96
CA ALA A 150 6.34 7.39 -11.90
C ALA A 150 7.75 7.64 -11.37
N SER A 151 7.92 7.63 -10.05
CA SER A 151 9.24 7.59 -9.42
C SER A 151 9.96 6.30 -9.78
N ASN A 152 11.29 6.32 -9.82
CA ASN A 152 12.09 5.15 -10.23
C ASN A 152 11.90 3.92 -9.31
N TRP A 153 11.54 4.15 -8.05
CA TRP A 153 11.29 3.10 -7.06
C TRP A 153 9.84 2.55 -7.09
N LEU A 154 8.94 3.15 -7.89
CA LEU A 154 7.55 2.71 -8.04
C LEU A 154 7.38 1.90 -9.33
N GLN A 155 7.02 0.61 -9.21
CA GLN A 155 6.79 -0.27 -10.35
C GLN A 155 5.30 -0.42 -10.67
N THR A 156 4.84 0.32 -11.66
CA THR A 156 3.43 0.31 -12.12
C THR A 156 3.14 -0.79 -13.14
N GLU A 157 4.18 -1.25 -13.81
CA GLU A 157 4.14 -2.08 -15.01
C GLU A 157 3.46 -3.43 -14.77
N TRP A 158 3.76 -4.08 -13.63
CA TRP A 158 3.16 -5.36 -13.27
C TRP A 158 1.62 -5.26 -13.20
N ILE A 159 1.09 -4.29 -12.46
CA ILE A 159 -0.37 -4.10 -12.35
C ILE A 159 -0.97 -3.67 -13.69
N LEU A 160 -0.33 -2.74 -14.41
CA LEU A 160 -0.82 -2.29 -15.71
C LEU A 160 -0.85 -3.42 -16.75
N SER A 161 0.03 -4.41 -16.64
CA SER A 161 0.08 -5.55 -17.58
C SER A 161 -1.20 -6.39 -17.60
N TYR A 162 -1.97 -6.41 -16.50
CA TYR A 162 -3.28 -7.09 -16.43
C TYR A 162 -4.36 -6.43 -17.31
N PHE A 163 -4.16 -5.17 -17.73
CA PHE A 163 -5.16 -4.41 -18.47
C PHE A 163 -4.87 -4.38 -19.97
N ASP A 164 -3.60 -4.28 -20.36
CA ASP A 164 -3.15 -4.33 -21.75
C ASP A 164 -1.64 -4.52 -21.87
N LYS A 165 -1.17 -5.06 -23.00
CA LYS A 165 0.27 -5.10 -23.34
C LYS A 165 0.82 -3.71 -23.69
N LYS A 166 -0.02 -2.82 -24.26
CA LYS A 166 0.40 -1.47 -24.66
C LYS A 166 0.19 -0.49 -23.50
N LYS A 167 1.28 0.09 -22.98
CA LYS A 167 1.27 1.01 -21.81
C LYS A 167 0.17 2.07 -21.84
N LYS A 168 0.01 2.81 -22.94
CA LYS A 168 -1.05 3.84 -23.07
C LYS A 168 -2.47 3.25 -22.98
N SER A 169 -2.69 2.07 -23.58
CA SER A 169 -3.99 1.37 -23.51
C SER A 169 -4.26 0.85 -22.10
N ALA A 170 -3.24 0.25 -21.46
CA ALA A 170 -3.31 -0.24 -20.10
C ALA A 170 -3.68 0.87 -19.11
N MET A 171 -3.02 2.03 -19.18
CA MET A 171 -3.33 3.19 -18.33
C MET A 171 -4.77 3.66 -18.50
N LYS A 172 -5.29 3.69 -19.74
CA LYS A 172 -6.69 4.06 -20.02
C LYS A 172 -7.67 3.05 -19.43
N LYS A 173 -7.43 1.76 -19.65
CA LYS A 173 -8.29 0.68 -19.11
C LYS A 173 -8.24 0.62 -17.58
N TYR A 174 -7.07 0.84 -16.98
CA TYR A 174 -6.90 0.94 -15.54
C TYR A 174 -7.70 2.11 -14.97
N LYS A 175 -7.59 3.31 -15.58
CA LYS A 175 -8.39 4.49 -15.20
C LYS A 175 -9.87 4.19 -15.19
N ASN A 176 -10.39 3.59 -16.27
CA ASN A 176 -11.80 3.22 -16.37
C ASN A 176 -12.20 2.21 -15.28
N PHE A 177 -11.40 1.16 -15.09
CA PHE A 177 -11.62 0.15 -14.04
C PHE A 177 -11.69 0.73 -12.63
N VAL A 178 -10.91 1.78 -12.35
CA VAL A 178 -10.91 2.48 -11.05
C VAL A 178 -12.05 3.50 -10.94
N GLU A 179 -12.36 4.25 -11.99
CA GLU A 179 -13.31 5.38 -11.92
C GLU A 179 -14.77 4.99 -12.22
N GLU A 180 -15.02 3.88 -12.92
CA GLU A 180 -16.39 3.46 -13.31
C GLU A 180 -17.11 2.61 -12.23
N ILE A 181 -16.42 2.22 -11.15
CA ILE A 181 -17.05 1.46 -10.07
C ILE A 181 -17.97 2.34 -9.21
N ASP A 182 -19.14 1.81 -8.85
CA ASP A 182 -19.93 2.42 -7.78
C ASP A 182 -19.19 2.27 -6.45
N ILE A 183 -18.79 3.41 -5.87
CA ILE A 183 -18.05 3.46 -4.61
C ILE A 183 -18.78 2.76 -3.45
N LYS A 184 -20.11 2.66 -3.49
CA LYS A 184 -20.92 1.95 -2.48
C LYS A 184 -20.80 0.43 -2.62
N SER A 185 -20.55 -0.06 -3.83
CA SER A 185 -20.31 -1.48 -4.13
C SER A 185 -18.86 -1.93 -3.88
N LEU A 186 -17.94 -0.98 -3.65
CA LEU A 186 -16.54 -1.29 -3.45
C LEU A 186 -16.32 -2.03 -2.12
N GLU A 187 -16.09 -3.34 -2.24
CA GLU A 187 -15.77 -4.17 -1.09
C GLU A 187 -14.39 -3.87 -0.54
N ASN A 188 -14.25 -4.04 0.78
CA ASN A 188 -12.93 -4.02 1.42
C ASN A 188 -12.31 -5.41 1.25
N PRO A 189 -11.17 -5.56 0.54
CA PRO A 189 -10.52 -6.85 0.36
C PRO A 189 -10.24 -7.57 1.68
N ASN A 190 -10.10 -6.82 2.79
CA ASN A 190 -9.94 -7.38 4.12
C ASN A 190 -11.08 -8.29 4.59
N LYS A 191 -12.28 -8.22 3.98
CA LYS A 191 -13.41 -9.09 4.31
C LYS A 191 -13.17 -10.54 3.86
N ASN A 192 -12.41 -10.72 2.78
CA ASN A 192 -12.13 -12.03 2.20
C ASN A 192 -10.80 -12.62 2.69
N VAL A 193 -10.23 -12.03 3.74
CA VAL A 193 -8.95 -12.45 4.28
C VAL A 193 -9.12 -13.67 5.17
N VAL A 194 -8.56 -14.79 4.76
CA VAL A 194 -8.54 -16.03 5.53
C VAL A 194 -7.48 -15.95 6.63
N GLY A 195 -7.83 -16.41 7.84
CA GLY A 195 -6.94 -16.39 9.00
C GLY A 195 -6.55 -14.98 9.49
N GLY A 196 -7.07 -13.92 8.87
CA GLY A 196 -6.71 -12.53 9.17
C GLY A 196 -5.44 -12.02 8.46
N PHE A 197 -4.77 -12.85 7.64
CA PHE A 197 -3.52 -12.49 6.97
C PHE A 197 -3.31 -13.06 5.56
N ILE A 198 -4.24 -13.79 4.95
CA ILE A 198 -4.12 -14.33 3.57
C ILE A 198 -5.28 -13.86 2.70
N LEU A 199 -5.01 -13.33 1.51
CA LEU A 199 -5.99 -13.04 0.46
C LEU A 199 -5.59 -13.79 -0.81
N GLY A 200 -6.31 -14.86 -1.11
CA GLY A 200 -6.10 -15.73 -2.26
C GLY A 200 -7.21 -16.78 -2.34
N ASN A 201 -7.21 -17.56 -3.42
CA ASN A 201 -8.11 -18.69 -3.60
C ASN A 201 -7.79 -19.85 -2.62
N THR A 202 -8.65 -20.88 -2.62
CA THR A 202 -8.50 -22.02 -1.72
C THR A 202 -7.15 -22.74 -1.87
N PRO A 203 -6.67 -23.09 -3.08
CA PRO A 203 -5.33 -23.67 -3.26
C PRO A 203 -4.20 -22.85 -2.63
N PHE A 204 -4.20 -21.53 -2.82
CA PHE A 204 -3.19 -20.65 -2.24
C PHE A 204 -3.29 -20.60 -0.71
N VAL A 205 -4.51 -20.49 -0.18
CA VAL A 205 -4.77 -20.48 1.27
C VAL A 205 -4.28 -21.77 1.93
N ASP A 206 -4.51 -22.91 1.29
CA ASP A 206 -4.09 -24.22 1.81
C ASP A 206 -2.57 -24.41 1.72
N TRP A 207 -1.92 -23.88 0.67
CA TRP A 207 -0.47 -23.90 0.55
C TRP A 207 0.25 -23.08 1.63
N VAL A 208 -0.34 -21.97 2.06
CA VAL A 208 0.25 -21.08 3.09
C VAL A 208 0.10 -21.64 4.51
N LYS A 209 -0.93 -22.45 4.76
CA LYS A 209 -1.24 -23.00 6.09
C LYS A 209 -0.43 -24.23 6.41
#